data_AF-W6XIH1-F1
#
_entry.id   AF-W6XIH1-F1
#
_cell.length_a   1.000
_cell.length_b   1.000
_cell.length_c   1.000
_cell.angle_alpha   90.00
_cell.angle_beta   90.00
_cell.angle_gamma   90.00
#
_symmetry.space_group_name_H-M   'P 1'
#
loop_
_entity.id
_entity.type
_entity.pdbx_description
1 polymer ?
#
loop_
_entity_poly.entity_id
_entity_poly.type
_entity_poly.pdbx_seq_one_letter_code
_entity_poly.pdbx_strand_id
1 'polypeptide(L)'
;MFDQLGKGTEMILHSQTLLAARVLQPKASNKAASEHKSRKRKRIQEGGDLSKEQAEDLTAELNVRAQVDEATREGKARTAASKQRKRHCKRYGETRHNSRACEKEIIEVND
;
A
#
# COMPACT_ATOMS: atom_id res chain seq x y z
N MET A 1 59.60 10.05 -11.98
CA MET A 1 59.66 9.06 -10.88
C MET A 1 58.51 9.26 -9.89
N PHE A 2 58.30 10.48 -9.35
CA PHE A 2 57.21 10.77 -8.41
C PHE A 2 55.79 10.64 -9.00
N ASP A 3 55.55 11.08 -10.24
CA ASP A 3 54.21 10.94 -10.88
C ASP A 3 53.76 9.49 -11.09
N GLN A 4 54.72 8.59 -11.30
CA GLN A 4 54.44 7.17 -11.53
C GLN A 4 54.13 6.46 -10.21
N LEU A 5 54.75 6.92 -9.11
CA LEU A 5 54.42 6.50 -7.76
C LEU A 5 53.00 6.98 -7.37
N GLY A 6 52.69 8.25 -7.64
CA GLY A 6 51.36 8.82 -7.37
C GLY A 6 50.23 8.06 -8.06
N LYS A 7 50.38 7.79 -9.37
CA LYS A 7 49.42 6.97 -10.14
C LYS A 7 49.30 5.55 -9.60
N GLY A 8 50.41 4.95 -9.18
CA GLY A 8 50.41 3.63 -8.54
C GLY A 8 49.62 3.61 -7.24
N THR A 9 49.80 4.63 -6.40
CA THR A 9 49.06 4.79 -5.14
C THR A 9 47.57 5.01 -5.38
N GLU A 10 47.19 5.82 -6.37
CA GLU A 10 45.79 6.04 -6.74
C GLU A 10 45.10 4.74 -7.18
N MET A 11 45.77 3.92 -8.01
CA MET A 11 45.23 2.62 -8.43
C MET A 11 45.05 1.66 -7.25
N ILE A 12 46.00 1.65 -6.30
CA ILE A 12 45.90 0.83 -5.09
C ILE A 12 44.72 1.30 -4.23
N LEU A 13 44.57 2.61 -4.01
CA LEU A 13 43.44 3.15 -3.22
C LEU A 13 42.09 2.84 -3.86
N HIS A 14 42.00 2.97 -5.18
CA HIS A 14 40.78 2.64 -5.92
C HIS A 14 40.45 1.14 -5.81
N SER A 15 41.43 0.26 -6.03
CA SER A 15 41.23 -1.19 -5.89
C SER A 15 40.85 -1.60 -4.46
N GLN A 16 41.45 -1.00 -3.43
CA GLN A 16 41.09 -1.25 -2.04
C GLN A 16 39.65 -0.82 -1.74
N THR A 17 39.22 0.31 -2.28
CA THR A 17 37.84 0.80 -2.14
C THR A 17 36.85 -0.18 -2.78
N LEU A 18 37.14 -0.65 -4.00
CA LEU A 18 36.31 -1.64 -4.70
C LEU A 18 36.24 -2.97 -3.94
N LEU A 19 37.36 -3.44 -3.40
CA LEU A 19 37.42 -4.67 -2.61
C LEU A 19 36.62 -4.53 -1.31
N ALA A 20 36.74 -3.40 -0.61
CA ALA A 20 35.97 -3.11 0.58
C ALA A 20 34.46 -3.12 0.28
N ALA A 21 34.03 -2.48 -0.81
CA ALA A 21 32.63 -2.50 -1.25
C ALA A 21 32.14 -3.91 -1.56
N ARG A 22 32.94 -4.70 -2.31
CA ARG A 22 32.62 -6.09 -2.67
C ARG A 22 32.52 -7.00 -1.45
N VAL A 23 33.16 -6.66 -0.33
CA VAL A 23 33.05 -7.42 0.92
C VAL A 23 31.89 -6.95 1.79
N LEU A 24 31.73 -5.63 1.97
CA LEU A 24 30.74 -5.06 2.87
C LEU A 24 29.31 -5.23 2.37
N GLN A 25 29.09 -5.02 1.07
CA GLN A 25 27.75 -5.12 0.47
C GLN A 25 27.11 -6.51 0.65
N PRO A 26 27.76 -7.63 0.26
CA PRO A 26 27.18 -8.95 0.48
C PRO A 26 27.13 -9.35 1.95
N LYS A 27 28.06 -8.88 2.80
CA LYS A 27 27.99 -9.11 4.26
C LYS A 27 26.74 -8.48 4.87
N ALA A 28 26.42 -7.24 4.50
CA ALA A 28 25.21 -6.56 4.97
C ALA A 28 23.94 -7.30 4.50
N SER A 29 23.89 -7.67 3.22
CA SER A 29 22.79 -8.44 2.64
C SER A 29 22.61 -9.80 3.35
N ASN A 30 23.70 -10.54 3.55
CA ASN A 30 23.67 -11.83 4.24
C ASN A 30 23.26 -11.70 5.70
N LYS A 31 23.68 -10.65 6.40
CA LYS A 31 23.25 -10.38 7.77
C LYS A 31 21.75 -10.16 7.83
N ALA A 32 21.20 -9.29 6.96
CA ALA A 32 19.77 -9.05 6.87
C ALA A 32 18.97 -10.34 6.54
N ALA A 33 19.46 -11.14 5.58
CA ALA A 33 18.84 -12.40 5.22
C ALA A 33 18.89 -13.43 6.36
N SER A 34 20.00 -13.49 7.10
CA SER A 34 20.16 -14.37 8.26
C SER A 34 19.23 -13.97 9.41
N GLU A 35 19.15 -12.67 9.71
CA GLU A 35 18.22 -12.14 10.71
C GLU A 35 16.77 -12.45 10.34
N HIS A 36 16.39 -12.26 9.06
CA HIS A 36 15.05 -12.61 8.58
C HIS A 36 14.77 -14.11 8.74
N LYS A 37 15.70 -14.97 8.33
CA LYS A 37 15.57 -16.44 8.50
C LYS A 37 15.42 -16.82 9.97
N SER A 38 16.20 -16.21 10.85
CA SER A 38 16.15 -16.43 12.29
C SER A 38 14.79 -16.03 12.88
N ARG A 39 14.30 -14.82 12.56
CA ARG A 39 12.97 -14.34 12.98
C ARG A 39 11.85 -15.26 12.48
N LYS A 40 11.90 -15.68 11.21
CA LYS A 40 10.91 -16.61 10.65
C LYS A 40 10.95 -17.97 11.35
N ARG A 41 12.15 -18.51 11.59
CA ARG A 41 12.33 -19.77 12.32
C ARG A 41 11.75 -19.66 13.72
N LYS A 42 12.10 -18.61 14.47
CA LYS A 42 11.61 -18.36 15.82
C LYS A 42 10.08 -18.24 15.84
N ARG A 43 9.50 -17.47 14.91
CA ARG A 43 8.03 -17.35 14.77
C ARG A 43 7.36 -18.71 14.52
N ILE A 44 7.96 -19.58 13.72
CA ILE A 44 7.42 -20.92 13.46
C ILE A 44 7.55 -21.78 14.72
N GLN A 45 8.71 -21.78 15.38
CA GLN A 45 8.95 -22.56 16.59
C GLN A 45 8.07 -22.12 17.78
N GLU A 46 7.86 -20.82 17.96
CA GLU A 46 6.99 -20.26 19.02
C GLU A 46 5.50 -20.38 18.68
N GLY A 47 5.14 -20.50 17.41
CA GLY A 47 3.76 -20.62 16.94
C GLY A 47 3.12 -21.99 17.19
N GLY A 48 3.90 -22.96 17.68
CA GLY A 48 3.46 -24.34 17.88
C GLY A 48 3.33 -25.12 16.57
N ASP A 49 2.94 -26.38 16.71
CA ASP A 49 2.72 -27.27 15.57
C ASP A 49 1.28 -27.11 15.06
N LEU A 50 1.14 -26.74 13.79
CA LEU A 50 -0.15 -26.72 13.11
C LEU A 50 -0.21 -27.92 12.17
N SER A 51 -1.18 -28.81 12.40
CA SER A 51 -1.47 -29.91 11.47
C SER A 51 -1.87 -29.34 10.11
N LYS A 52 -1.58 -30.09 9.03
CA LYS A 52 -2.00 -29.72 7.67
C LYS A 52 -3.51 -29.48 7.59
N GLU A 53 -4.30 -30.32 8.26
CA GLU A 53 -5.76 -30.21 8.31
C GLU A 53 -6.20 -28.92 9.01
N GLN A 54 -5.62 -28.61 10.18
CA GLN A 54 -5.90 -27.35 10.90
C GLN A 54 -5.52 -26.11 10.07
N ALA A 55 -4.47 -26.19 9.26
CA ALA A 55 -4.07 -25.10 8.36
C ALA A 55 -5.06 -24.92 7.20
N GLU A 56 -5.57 -26.02 6.65
CA GLU A 56 -6.59 -26.01 5.60
C GLU A 56 -7.91 -25.45 6.14
N ASP A 57 -8.33 -25.84 7.34
CA ASP A 57 -9.52 -25.33 8.02
C ASP A 57 -9.44 -23.82 8.27
N LEU A 58 -8.32 -23.33 8.82
CA LEU A 58 -8.09 -21.90 9.00
C LEU A 58 -8.13 -21.13 7.68
N THR A 59 -7.60 -21.72 6.62
CA THR A 59 -7.62 -21.10 5.28
C THR A 59 -9.05 -21.04 4.73
N ALA A 60 -9.83 -22.09 4.93
CA ALA A 60 -11.24 -22.13 4.56
C ALA A 60 -12.05 -21.07 5.33
N GLU A 61 -11.85 -20.96 6.63
CA GLU A 61 -12.51 -19.95 7.48
C GLU A 61 -12.17 -18.52 7.02
N LEU A 62 -10.90 -18.23 6.77
CA LEU A 62 -10.45 -16.92 6.27
C LEU A 62 -11.05 -16.58 4.91
N ASN A 63 -11.17 -17.57 4.01
CA ASN A 63 -11.79 -17.38 2.70
C ASN A 63 -13.29 -17.08 2.81
N VAL A 64 -14.01 -17.83 3.65
CA VAL A 64 -15.43 -17.57 3.92
C VAL A 64 -15.61 -16.16 4.48
N ARG A 65 -14.77 -15.75 5.44
CA ARG A 65 -14.81 -14.40 6.00
C ARG A 65 -14.56 -13.31 4.95
N ALA A 66 -13.58 -13.51 4.07
CA ALA A 66 -13.29 -12.58 2.98
C ALA A 66 -14.48 -12.44 2.01
N GLN A 67 -15.16 -13.55 1.68
CA GLN A 67 -16.36 -13.53 0.84
C GLN A 67 -17.52 -12.79 1.51
N VAL A 68 -17.73 -12.99 2.82
CA VAL A 68 -18.76 -12.26 3.58
C VAL A 68 -18.46 -10.76 3.62
N ASP A 69 -17.20 -10.38 3.84
CA ASP A 69 -16.79 -8.98 3.85
C ASP A 69 -17.03 -8.31 2.48
N GLU A 70 -16.71 -9.01 1.39
CA GLU A 70 -16.93 -8.50 0.04
C GLU A 70 -18.43 -8.39 -0.29
N ALA A 71 -19.23 -9.43 -0.02
CA ALA A 71 -20.67 -9.39 -0.20
C ALA A 71 -21.33 -8.26 0.63
N THR A 72 -20.81 -8.02 1.84
CA THR A 72 -21.27 -6.92 2.69
C THR A 72 -20.93 -5.56 2.07
N ARG A 73 -19.73 -5.39 1.52
CA ARG A 73 -19.31 -4.15 0.82
C ARG A 73 -20.16 -3.92 -0.43
N GLU A 74 -20.37 -4.94 -1.24
CA GLU A 74 -21.24 -4.85 -2.41
C GLU A 74 -22.68 -4.53 -2.03
N GLY A 75 -23.23 -5.16 -0.99
CA GLY A 75 -24.57 -4.87 -0.48
C GLY A 75 -24.70 -3.42 0.00
N LYS A 76 -23.68 -2.91 0.72
CA LYS A 76 -23.60 -1.50 1.11
C LYS A 76 -23.50 -0.56 -0.09
N ALA A 77 -22.73 -0.90 -1.12
CA ALA A 77 -22.63 -0.12 -2.34
C ALA A 77 -23.97 -0.07 -3.10
N ARG A 78 -24.65 -1.20 -3.24
CA ARG A 78 -25.97 -1.31 -3.89
C ARG A 78 -27.05 -0.53 -3.14
N THR A 79 -27.07 -0.61 -1.81
CA THR A 79 -28.01 0.15 -0.96
C THR A 79 -27.70 1.65 -0.92
N ALA A 80 -26.44 2.05 -1.06
CA ALA A 80 -26.06 3.46 -1.20
C ALA A 80 -26.45 4.04 -2.57
N ALA A 81 -26.31 3.26 -3.64
CA ALA A 81 -26.75 3.64 -4.98
C ALA A 81 -28.27 3.84 -5.06
N SER A 82 -29.07 2.96 -4.44
CA SER A 82 -30.53 3.12 -4.39
C SER A 82 -31.01 4.24 -3.46
N LYS A 83 -30.17 4.68 -2.51
CA LYS A 83 -30.43 5.79 -1.59
C LYS A 83 -29.77 7.11 -2.00
N GLN A 84 -29.37 7.29 -3.26
CA GLN A 84 -28.97 8.62 -3.72
C GLN A 84 -30.13 9.60 -3.51
N ARG A 85 -30.03 10.44 -2.48
CA ARG A 85 -31.00 11.50 -2.19
C ARG A 85 -31.21 12.31 -3.47
N LYS A 86 -32.47 12.53 -3.85
CA LYS A 86 -32.82 13.38 -4.98
C LYS A 86 -32.03 14.68 -4.84
N ARG A 87 -31.27 15.06 -5.87
CA ARG A 87 -30.46 16.27 -5.82
C ARG A 87 -31.39 17.47 -5.91
N HIS A 88 -31.31 18.36 -4.92
CA HIS A 88 -32.07 19.59 -4.87
C HIS A 88 -31.22 20.76 -5.39
N CYS A 89 -31.85 21.75 -6.03
CA CYS A 89 -31.21 23.02 -6.35
C CYS A 89 -30.75 23.69 -5.06
N LYS A 90 -29.46 23.98 -4.90
CA LYS A 90 -28.97 24.69 -3.70
C LYS A 90 -29.53 26.11 -3.55
N ARG A 91 -30.00 26.73 -4.65
CA ARG A 91 -30.53 28.10 -4.67
C ARG A 91 -32.00 28.16 -4.24
N TYR A 92 -32.81 27.16 -4.58
CA TYR A 92 -34.27 27.19 -4.35
C TYR A 92 -34.86 25.90 -3.72
N GLY A 93 -34.05 24.89 -3.41
CA GLY A 93 -34.49 23.65 -2.75
C GLY A 93 -35.29 22.66 -3.62
N GLU A 94 -35.65 23.03 -4.85
CA GLU A 94 -36.45 22.20 -5.76
C GLU A 94 -35.64 21.03 -6.36
N THR A 95 -36.24 19.84 -6.52
CA THR A 95 -35.60 18.64 -7.10
C THR A 95 -35.52 18.63 -8.63
N ARG A 96 -36.14 19.60 -9.31
CA ARG A 96 -36.32 19.59 -10.77
C ARG A 96 -35.06 19.96 -11.55
N HIS A 97 -34.20 20.82 -10.98
CA HIS A 97 -33.04 21.36 -11.68
C HIS A 97 -31.83 21.50 -10.74
N ASN A 98 -30.63 21.52 -11.32
CA ASN A 98 -29.40 21.86 -10.61
C ASN A 98 -29.22 23.39 -10.58
N SER A 99 -28.55 23.94 -9.57
CA SER A 99 -28.25 25.37 -9.46
C SER A 99 -27.53 25.95 -10.70
N ARG A 100 -26.83 25.12 -11.47
CA ARG A 100 -26.19 25.51 -12.74
C ARG A 100 -27.15 25.77 -13.90
N ALA A 101 -28.37 25.21 -13.86
CA ALA A 101 -29.39 25.33 -14.89
C ALA A 101 -30.62 26.07 -14.36
N CYS A 102 -30.41 26.97 -13.40
CA CYS A 102 -31.47 27.70 -12.74
C CYS A 102 -31.77 29.00 -13.49
N GLU A 103 -32.83 29.00 -14.29
CA GLU A 103 -33.25 30.10 -15.17
C GLU A 103 -34.23 31.08 -14.51
N LYS A 104 -34.47 30.99 -13.19
CA LYS A 104 -35.30 32.00 -12.49
C LYS A 104 -34.54 33.34 -12.48
N GLU A 105 -34.91 34.19 -13.42
CA GLU A 105 -34.43 35.56 -13.61
C GLU A 105 -34.46 36.34 -12.30
N ILE A 106 -33.39 37.11 -12.07
CA ILE A 106 -33.35 38.14 -11.04
C ILE A 106 -34.39 39.17 -11.47
N ILE A 107 -35.57 39.16 -10.86
CA ILE A 107 -36.47 40.31 -10.95
C ILE A 107 -35.81 41.38 -10.09
N GLU A 108 -35.05 42.26 -10.74
CA GLU A 108 -34.67 43.55 -10.15
C GLU A 108 -35.96 44.33 -9.91
N VAL A 109 -36.39 44.39 -8.65
CA VAL A 109 -37.36 45.39 -8.20
C VAL A 109 -36.56 46.67 -8.01
N ASN A 110 -36.56 47.55 -9.01
CA ASN A 110 -36.22 48.95 -8.81
C ASN A 110 -37.51 49.69 -8.44
N ASP A 111 -37.47 50.40 -7.31
CA ASP A 111 -38.48 51.38 -6.87
C ASP A 111 -38.57 52.59 -7.82
#